data_AF-A0A938T151-F1
#
_entry.id   AF-A0A938T151-F1
#
_cell.length_a   1.000
_cell.length_b   1.000
_cell.length_c   1.000
_cell.angle_alpha   90.00
_cell.angle_beta   90.00
_cell.angle_gamma   90.00
#
_symmetry.space_group_name_H-M   'P 1'
#
loop_
_entity.id
_entity.type
_entity.pdbx_description
1 polymer ?
#
loop_
_entity_poly.entity_id
_entity_poly.type
_entity_poly.pdbx_seq_one_letter_code
_entity_poly.pdbx_strand_id
1 'polypeptide(L)'
;MIELNFSNMMEEVIGVSGLPESIIEDFIDKVKGAHKKIEERFWPELAFIDLISQDTSEIKKIAQEVRTESENFLILGIGGSALGPRAILEALSPFHNLQKIPKVFIYDNVDPRTLQQMLAIIDLKTTSV
;
A
#
# COMPACT_ATOMS: atom_id res chain seq x y z
N MET A 1 -1.59 18.32 1.39
CA MET A 1 -0.17 18.42 1.74
C MET A 1 0.03 17.60 3.00
N ILE A 2 0.97 16.65 3.01
CA ILE A 2 1.28 15.87 4.22
C ILE A 2 2.18 16.73 5.09
N GLU A 3 1.87 16.85 6.37
CA GLU A 3 2.69 17.56 7.35
C GLU A 3 3.34 16.54 8.28
N LEU A 4 4.64 16.69 8.52
CA LEU A 4 5.38 15.89 9.49
C LEU A 4 5.57 16.71 10.76
N ASN A 5 4.80 16.38 11.80
CA ASN A 5 4.98 16.95 13.13
C ASN A 5 5.67 15.90 14.03
N PHE A 6 6.92 16.16 14.37
CA PHE A 6 7.73 15.30 15.25
C PHE A 6 7.95 15.93 16.65
N SER A 7 7.24 17.01 16.99
CA SER A 7 7.43 17.77 18.23
C SER A 7 7.24 16.88 19.48
N ASN A 8 6.33 15.90 19.44
CA ASN A 8 6.11 14.96 20.54
C ASN A 8 7.24 13.93 20.74
N MET A 9 8.32 14.01 19.96
CA MET A 9 9.55 13.25 20.16
C MET A 9 10.69 14.11 20.74
N MET A 10 10.55 15.44 20.73
CA MET A 10 11.63 16.39 21.03
C MET A 10 11.74 16.71 22.51
N GLU A 11 12.97 16.90 23.00
CA GLU A 11 13.26 17.29 24.39
C GLU A 11 12.55 18.58 24.81
N GLU A 12 12.37 19.54 23.88
CA GLU A 12 11.64 20.79 24.13
C GLU A 12 10.20 20.54 24.63
N VAL A 13 9.54 19.48 24.16
CA VAL A 13 8.13 19.18 24.49
C VAL A 13 7.99 18.18 25.62
N ILE A 14 8.79 17.10 25.61
CA ILE A 14 8.65 15.99 26.58
C ILE A 14 9.72 16.01 27.69
N GLY A 15 10.57 17.04 27.72
CA GLY A 15 11.65 17.20 28.69
C GLY A 15 12.77 16.17 28.48
N VAL A 16 13.55 15.91 29.53
CA VAL A 16 14.79 15.08 29.50
C VAL A 16 14.66 13.66 28.93
N SER A 17 13.43 13.16 28.71
CA SER A 17 13.18 11.87 28.04
C SER A 17 13.02 11.98 26.52
N GLY A 18 13.02 13.20 25.98
CA GLY A 18 12.93 13.46 24.55
C GLY A 18 14.27 13.55 23.85
N LEU A 19 14.19 13.66 22.53
CA LEU A 19 15.36 13.77 21.65
C LEU A 19 15.88 15.21 21.65
N PRO A 20 17.13 15.46 22.04
CA PRO A 20 17.77 16.76 21.87
C PRO A 20 17.94 17.08 20.38
N GLU A 21 17.83 18.36 20.00
CA GLU A 21 18.03 18.81 18.62
C GLU A 21 19.44 18.49 18.10
N SER A 22 20.46 18.55 18.96
CA SER A 22 21.84 18.23 18.61
C SER A 22 22.01 16.80 18.06
N ILE A 23 21.20 15.84 18.51
CA ILE A 23 21.23 14.47 17.97
C ILE A 23 20.77 14.45 16.51
N ILE A 24 19.80 15.30 16.13
CA ILE A 24 19.37 15.42 14.73
C ILE A 24 20.49 16.04 13.91
N GLU A 25 21.14 17.09 14.42
CA GLU A 25 22.26 17.77 13.78
C GLU A 25 23.44 16.82 13.50
N ASP A 26 23.77 15.97 14.48
CA ASP A 26 24.84 14.96 14.37
C ASP A 26 24.60 13.93 13.26
N PHE A 27 23.34 13.72 12.86
CA PHE A 27 22.99 12.77 11.80
C PHE A 27 22.92 13.41 10.40
N ILE A 28 23.03 14.73 10.27
CA ILE A 28 22.86 15.45 8.99
C ILE A 28 23.74 14.84 7.89
N ASP A 29 25.03 14.61 8.15
CA ASP A 29 25.94 14.12 7.13
C ASP A 29 25.68 12.65 6.76
N LYS A 30 25.25 11.82 7.72
CA LYS A 30 24.81 10.44 7.44
C LYS A 30 23.55 10.43 6.58
N VAL A 31 22.59 11.30 6.88
CA VAL A 31 21.34 11.44 6.12
C VAL A 31 21.63 11.93 4.70
N LYS A 32 22.50 12.93 4.52
CA LYS A 32 22.95 13.37 3.18
C LYS A 32 23.57 12.22 2.39
N GLY A 33 24.42 11.42 3.03
CA GLY A 33 25.02 10.24 2.41
C GLY A 33 23.98 9.19 1.99
N ALA A 34 22.98 8.93 2.83
CA ALA A 34 21.87 8.03 2.51
C ALA A 34 20.99 8.58 1.37
N HIS A 35 20.65 9.87 1.42
CA HIS A 35 19.87 10.55 0.40
C HIS A 35 20.54 10.46 -0.98
N LYS A 36 21.84 10.74 -1.05
CA LYS A 36 22.61 10.61 -2.29
C LYS A 36 22.55 9.20 -2.88
N LYS A 37 22.68 8.16 -2.04
CA LYS A 37 22.54 6.76 -2.51
C LYS A 37 21.14 6.46 -3.07
N ILE A 38 20.09 7.06 -2.49
CA ILE A 38 18.72 6.91 -2.97
C ILE A 38 18.55 7.61 -4.32
N GLU A 39 19.06 8.84 -4.46
CA GLU A 39 19.05 9.61 -5.72
C GLU A 39 19.79 8.88 -6.83
N GLU A 40 20.96 8.32 -6.53
CA GLU A 40 21.80 7.56 -7.47
C GLU A 40 21.26 6.16 -7.79
N ARG A 41 20.09 5.77 -7.23
CA ARG A 41 19.52 4.41 -7.37
C ARG A 41 20.54 3.32 -7.06
N PHE A 42 21.29 3.51 -5.97
CA PHE A 42 22.42 2.65 -5.62
C PHE A 42 22.05 1.16 -5.49
N TRP A 43 20.78 0.87 -5.15
CA TRP A 43 20.24 -0.48 -5.11
C TRP A 43 19.12 -0.66 -6.14
N PRO A 44 19.09 -1.78 -6.90
CA PRO A 44 18.00 -2.10 -7.83
C PRO A 44 16.61 -2.10 -7.18
N GLU A 45 16.52 -2.46 -5.90
CA GLU A 45 15.29 -2.51 -5.12
C GLU A 45 14.62 -1.13 -4.98
N LEU A 46 15.34 -0.03 -5.23
CA LEU A 46 14.80 1.33 -5.21
C LEU A 46 14.02 1.71 -6.49
N ALA A 47 13.83 0.77 -7.42
CA ALA A 47 13.03 1.00 -8.64
C ALA A 47 11.60 1.48 -8.35
N PHE A 48 11.07 1.24 -7.14
CA PHE A 48 9.73 1.73 -6.75
C PHE A 48 9.62 3.26 -6.76
N ILE A 49 10.73 4.00 -6.65
CA ILE A 49 10.72 5.47 -6.66
C ILE A 49 10.29 5.99 -8.04
N ASP A 50 10.60 5.24 -9.10
CA ASP A 50 10.30 5.60 -10.48
C ASP A 50 8.85 5.22 -10.87
N LEU A 51 8.07 4.61 -9.98
CA LEU A 51 6.66 4.23 -10.27
C LEU A 51 5.79 5.43 -10.65
N ILE A 52 6.10 6.63 -10.14
CA ILE A 52 5.30 7.84 -10.38
C ILE A 52 5.33 8.25 -11.86
N SER A 53 6.39 7.92 -12.59
CA SER A 53 6.55 8.25 -14.00
C SER A 53 6.11 7.15 -14.96
N GLN A 54 5.70 5.98 -14.45
CA GLN A 54 5.29 4.86 -15.30
C GLN A 54 3.93 5.11 -15.96
N ASP A 55 3.78 4.63 -17.19
CA ASP A 55 2.49 4.63 -17.87
C ASP A 55 1.55 3.61 -17.20
N THR A 56 0.35 4.07 -16.86
CA THR A 56 -0.70 3.29 -16.19
C THR A 56 -1.88 3.02 -17.12
N SER A 57 -1.79 3.38 -18.41
CA SER A 57 -2.85 3.27 -19.40
C SER A 57 -3.41 1.85 -19.51
N GLU A 58 -2.53 0.85 -19.60
CA GLU A 58 -2.90 -0.57 -19.68
C GLU A 58 -3.63 -1.04 -18.43
N ILE A 59 -3.10 -0.73 -17.23
CA ILE A 59 -3.72 -1.08 -15.95
C ILE A 59 -5.12 -0.46 -15.83
N LYS A 60 -5.27 0.80 -16.26
CA LYS A 60 -6.56 1.50 -16.26
C LYS A 60 -7.57 0.86 -17.22
N LYS A 61 -7.10 0.39 -18.37
CA LYS A 61 -7.92 -0.33 -19.35
C LYS A 61 -8.43 -1.65 -18.76
N ILE A 62 -7.53 -2.48 -18.22
CA ILE A 62 -7.90 -3.73 -17.54
C ILE A 62 -8.88 -3.47 -16.39
N ALA A 63 -8.61 -2.45 -15.57
CA ALA A 63 -9.51 -2.09 -14.48
C ALA A 63 -10.90 -1.66 -14.97
N GLN A 64 -11.00 -1.08 -16.17
CA GLN A 64 -12.29 -0.76 -16.78
C GLN A 64 -13.03 -2.03 -17.23
N GLU A 65 -12.34 -2.95 -17.91
CA GLU A 65 -12.88 -4.24 -18.34
C GLU A 65 -13.41 -5.04 -17.14
N VAL A 66 -12.61 -5.16 -16.07
CA VAL A 66 -13.02 -5.82 -14.81
C VAL A 66 -14.25 -5.15 -14.20
N ARG A 67 -14.34 -3.82 -14.22
CA ARG A 67 -15.51 -3.09 -13.69
C ARG A 67 -16.78 -3.32 -14.51
N THR A 68 -16.66 -3.56 -15.81
CA THR A 68 -17.81 -3.76 -16.70
C THR A 68 -18.27 -5.20 -16.76
N GLU A 69 -17.36 -6.16 -16.59
CA GLU A 69 -17.62 -7.58 -16.86
C GLU A 69 -17.75 -8.42 -15.58
N SER A 70 -17.36 -7.89 -14.42
CA SER A 70 -17.30 -8.66 -13.17
C SER A 70 -18.18 -8.10 -12.06
N GLU A 71 -18.78 -9.00 -11.30
CA GLU A 71 -19.44 -8.70 -10.02
C GLU A 71 -18.45 -8.74 -8.86
N ASN A 72 -17.37 -9.52 -9.00
CA ASN A 72 -16.33 -9.67 -7.98
C ASN A 72 -14.93 -9.56 -8.59
N PHE A 73 -13.98 -9.04 -7.81
CA PHE A 73 -12.56 -9.02 -8.13
C PHE A 73 -11.79 -9.67 -6.98
N LEU A 74 -11.12 -10.79 -7.25
CA LEU A 74 -10.45 -11.62 -6.25
C LEU A 74 -8.94 -11.53 -6.40
N ILE A 75 -8.28 -10.90 -5.43
CA ILE A 75 -6.81 -10.86 -5.36
C ILE A 75 -6.32 -12.10 -4.60
N LEU A 76 -5.52 -12.93 -5.29
CA LEU A 76 -4.76 -14.02 -4.67
C LEU A 76 -3.32 -13.56 -4.42
N GLY A 77 -2.99 -13.26 -3.17
CA GLY A 77 -1.67 -12.71 -2.84
C GLY A 77 -1.40 -12.68 -1.36
N ILE A 78 -0.14 -12.65 -0.94
CA ILE A 78 0.27 -12.63 0.47
C ILE A 78 1.35 -11.55 0.67
N GLY A 79 1.46 -11.04 1.89
CA GLY A 79 2.45 -10.02 2.23
C GLY A 79 2.20 -8.75 1.41
N GLY A 80 3.22 -8.26 0.71
CA GLY A 80 3.13 -7.00 -0.05
C GLY A 80 2.04 -6.98 -1.12
N SER A 81 1.76 -8.12 -1.77
CA SER A 81 0.75 -8.22 -2.83
C SER A 81 -0.70 -8.25 -2.32
N ALA A 82 -0.91 -8.41 -1.01
CA ALA A 82 -2.22 -8.30 -0.36
C ALA A 82 -2.35 -7.04 0.52
N LEU A 83 -1.31 -6.71 1.27
CA LEU A 83 -1.32 -5.59 2.21
C LEU A 83 -1.45 -4.24 1.50
N GLY A 84 -0.77 -4.06 0.36
CA GLY A 84 -0.87 -2.83 -0.43
C GLY A 84 -2.30 -2.56 -0.92
N PRO A 85 -2.92 -3.49 -1.68
CA PRO A 85 -4.31 -3.35 -2.10
C PRO A 85 -5.29 -3.19 -0.93
N ARG A 86 -5.10 -3.93 0.17
CA ARG A 86 -5.94 -3.82 1.36
C ARG A 86 -5.89 -2.42 1.97
N ALA A 87 -4.69 -1.88 2.18
CA ALA A 87 -4.49 -0.55 2.74
C ALA A 87 -5.14 0.54 1.88
N ILE A 88 -5.01 0.45 0.56
CA ILE A 88 -5.64 1.40 -0.39
C ILE A 88 -7.16 1.30 -0.30
N LEU A 89 -7.71 0.08 -0.34
CA LEU A 89 -9.15 -0.14 -0.33
C LEU A 89 -9.80 0.35 0.97
N GLU A 90 -9.21 0.01 2.13
CA GLU A 90 -9.71 0.41 3.44
C GLU A 90 -9.63 1.93 3.64
N ALA A 91 -8.54 2.57 3.22
CA ALA A 91 -8.36 4.01 3.37
C ALA A 91 -9.24 4.84 2.43
N LEU A 92 -9.40 4.41 1.17
CA LEU A 92 -10.08 5.21 0.12
C LEU A 92 -11.51 4.74 -0.20
N SER A 93 -11.92 3.57 0.25
CA SER A 93 -13.28 3.05 0.09
C SER A 93 -13.69 2.15 1.27
N PRO A 94 -13.83 2.74 2.47
CA PRO A 94 -14.43 2.02 3.58
C PRO A 94 -15.82 1.50 3.17
N PHE A 95 -16.13 0.27 3.57
CA PHE A 95 -17.38 -0.42 3.21
C PHE A 95 -17.60 -0.66 1.70
N HIS A 96 -16.51 -0.73 0.90
CA HIS A 96 -16.58 -0.94 -0.56
C HIS A 96 -17.62 -2.00 -0.97
N ASN A 97 -17.52 -3.22 -0.41
CA ASN A 97 -18.36 -4.36 -0.81
C ASN A 97 -19.84 -4.23 -0.43
N LEU A 98 -20.20 -3.22 0.38
CA LEU A 98 -21.60 -2.89 0.70
C LEU A 98 -22.19 -1.84 -0.26
N GLN A 99 -21.34 -1.12 -1.00
CA GLN A 99 -21.75 0.07 -1.76
C GLN A 99 -21.39 0.02 -3.25
N LYS A 100 -20.38 -0.78 -3.63
CA LYS A 100 -19.75 -0.74 -4.95
C LYS A 100 -19.56 -2.13 -5.53
N ILE A 101 -19.50 -2.15 -6.86
CA ILE A 101 -19.12 -3.31 -7.67
C ILE A 101 -17.92 -2.96 -8.55
N PRO A 102 -17.06 -3.94 -8.89
CA PRO A 102 -17.08 -5.31 -8.38
C PRO A 102 -16.71 -5.33 -6.88
N LYS A 103 -17.28 -6.27 -6.14
CA LYS A 103 -16.84 -6.52 -4.75
C LYS A 103 -15.40 -7.00 -4.78
N VAL A 104 -14.55 -6.41 -3.96
CA VAL A 104 -13.12 -6.75 -3.90
C VAL A 104 -12.88 -7.71 -2.74
N PHE A 105 -12.29 -8.86 -3.05
CA PHE A 105 -11.89 -9.87 -2.08
C PHE A 105 -10.38 -10.08 -2.16
N ILE A 106 -9.73 -10.24 -1.00
CA ILE A 106 -8.30 -10.50 -0.92
C ILE A 106 -8.14 -11.79 -0.14
N TYR A 107 -7.57 -12.81 -0.79
CA TYR A 107 -7.28 -14.09 -0.19
C TYR A 107 -5.77 -14.22 0.04
N ASP A 108 -5.36 -14.07 1.30
CA ASP A 108 -3.96 -13.93 1.72
C ASP A 108 -3.44 -15.05 2.62
N ASN A 109 -4.14 -16.17 2.66
CA ASN A 109 -3.74 -17.36 3.41
C ASN A 109 -3.93 -18.63 2.57
N VAL A 110 -3.56 -19.77 3.15
CA VAL A 110 -3.70 -21.09 2.51
C VAL A 110 -4.72 -21.98 3.23
N ASP A 111 -5.63 -21.40 4.03
CA ASP A 111 -6.63 -22.17 4.76
C ASP A 111 -7.77 -22.60 3.81
N PRO A 112 -7.93 -23.90 3.54
CA PRO A 112 -8.96 -24.40 2.63
C PRO A 112 -10.38 -24.07 3.10
N ARG A 113 -10.60 -23.85 4.41
CA ARG A 113 -11.92 -23.49 4.95
C ARG A 113 -12.28 -22.05 4.60
N THR A 114 -11.31 -21.14 4.68
CA THR A 114 -11.49 -19.74 4.29
C THR A 114 -11.76 -19.64 2.80
N LEU A 115 -11.01 -20.39 1.98
CA LEU A 115 -11.26 -20.47 0.55
C LEU A 115 -12.66 -21.02 0.26
N GLN A 116 -13.06 -22.10 0.92
CA GLN A 116 -14.39 -22.68 0.75
C GLN A 116 -15.50 -21.67 1.09
N GLN A 117 -15.35 -20.90 2.17
CA GLN A 117 -16.30 -19.86 2.55
C GLN A 117 -16.36 -18.74 1.51
N MET A 118 -15.21 -18.30 1.00
CA MET A 118 -15.14 -17.29 -0.05
C MET A 118 -15.83 -17.77 -1.34
N LEU A 119 -15.53 -18.99 -1.78
CA LEU A 119 -16.15 -19.62 -2.95
C LEU A 119 -17.64 -19.88 -2.78
N ALA A 120 -18.16 -19.92 -1.55
CA ALA A 120 -19.60 -19.98 -1.29
C ALA A 120 -20.30 -18.62 -1.43
N ILE A 121 -19.54 -17.51 -1.44
CA ILE A 121 -20.05 -16.13 -1.53
C ILE A 121 -19.96 -15.59 -2.96
N ILE A 122 -18.92 -15.96 -3.72
CA ILE A 122 -18.65 -15.43 -5.07
C ILE A 122 -19.06 -16.42 -6.15
N ASP A 123 -19.56 -15.93 -7.29
CA ASP A 123 -19.72 -16.73 -8.52
C ASP A 123 -18.46 -16.58 -9.39
N LEU A 124 -17.76 -17.69 -9.63
CA LEU A 124 -16.54 -17.70 -10.45
C LEU A 124 -16.78 -17.28 -11.91
N LYS A 125 -18.02 -17.40 -12.43
CA LYS A 125 -18.34 -16.97 -13.80
C LYS A 125 -18.35 -15.45 -13.96
N THR A 126 -18.60 -14.73 -12.87
CA THR A 126 -18.66 -13.25 -12.82
C THR A 126 -17.53 -12.68 -11.96
N THR A 127 -16.46 -13.46 -11.73
CA THR A 127 -15.30 -13.06 -10.92
C THR A 127 -14.06 -12.95 -11.80
N SER A 128 -13.43 -11.78 -11.77
CA SER A 128 -12.05 -11.62 -12.26
C SER A 128 -11.06 -11.94 -11.14
N VAL A 129 -9.98 -12.64 -11.47
CA VAL A 129 -8.88 -13.02 -10.57
C VAL A 129 -7.59 -12.40 -11.05
#